data_AF-B2LVB4-F1
#
_entry.id   AF-B2LVB4-F1
#
_cell.length_a   1.000
_cell.length_b   1.000
_cell.length_c   1.000
_cell.angle_alpha   90.00
_cell.angle_beta   90.00
_cell.angle_gamma   90.00
#
_symmetry.space_group_name_H-M   'P 1'
#
loop_
_entity.id
_entity.type
_entity.pdbx_description
1 polymer ?
#
loop_
_entity_poly.entity_id
_entity_poly.type
_entity_poly.pdbx_seq_one_letter_code
_entity_poly.pdbx_strand_id
1 'polypeptide(L)'
;TIMYKGRTVLQAMVGQPSCVFLYGPPGPAIRASEEPQQVVFPSPAELPDQKQLHYTGKLLQHVTPGLQLEQRGLALWARRMGKCKVYWEVGSPLGSASPSSPAQLLERNCNTPIFDFSTFFRELGEFRTRRRQGSPHYTIYLGFGQDLSAGRPKEKSL
;
A
#
# COMPACT_ATOMS: atom_id res chain seq x y z
N THR A 1 -0.61 -5.66 5.04
CA THR A 1 -1.96 -6.28 5.04
C THR A 1 -2.65 -5.94 3.73
N ILE A 2 -3.35 -6.90 3.13
CA ILE A 2 -4.21 -6.70 1.97
C ILE A 2 -5.65 -6.92 2.41
N MET A 3 -6.54 -6.01 2.02
CA MET A 3 -7.96 -6.08 2.29
C MET A 3 -8.74 -6.03 0.98
N TYR A 4 -9.86 -6.75 0.94
CA TYR A 4 -10.92 -6.58 -0.07
C TYR A 4 -12.21 -6.17 0.63
N LYS A 5 -12.71 -4.96 0.39
CA LYS A 5 -13.93 -4.38 0.99
C LYS A 5 -13.93 -4.50 2.51
N GLY A 6 -12.79 -4.09 3.10
CA GLY A 6 -12.54 -4.14 4.54
C GLY A 6 -12.27 -5.52 5.13
N ARG A 7 -12.34 -6.60 4.34
CA ARG A 7 -11.98 -7.94 4.79
C ARG A 7 -10.51 -8.20 4.54
N THR A 8 -9.75 -8.52 5.59
CA THR A 8 -8.35 -8.94 5.43
C THR A 8 -8.30 -10.28 4.69
N VAL A 9 -7.59 -10.29 3.55
CA VAL A 9 -7.38 -11.49 2.73
C VAL A 9 -5.93 -11.97 2.78
N LEU A 10 -4.99 -11.09 3.17
CA LEU A 10 -3.59 -11.46 3.38
C LEU A 10 -2.96 -10.59 4.48
N GLN A 11 -2.25 -11.25 5.38
CA GLN A 11 -1.31 -10.61 6.28
C GLN A 11 0.04 -11.31 6.12
N ALA A 12 1.07 -10.52 5.77
CA ALA A 12 2.42 -11.02 5.55
C ALA A 12 3.43 -10.00 6.06
N MET A 13 4.57 -10.49 6.54
CA MET A 13 5.73 -9.69 6.91
C MET A 13 6.77 -9.77 5.80
N VAL A 14 7.31 -8.61 5.41
CA VAL A 14 8.38 -8.49 4.43
C VAL A 14 9.67 -8.15 5.17
N GLY A 15 10.70 -8.98 5.00
CA GLY A 15 12.01 -8.77 5.64
C GLY A 15 13.06 -8.15 4.72
N GLN A 16 12.78 -8.07 3.42
CA GLN A 16 13.67 -7.50 2.41
C GLN A 16 13.49 -5.98 2.31
N PRO A 17 14.54 -5.22 1.94
CA PRO A 17 14.44 -3.78 1.73
C PRO A 17 13.58 -3.41 0.52
N SER A 18 13.28 -4.37 -0.36
CA SER A 18 12.33 -4.19 -1.46
C SER A 18 11.31 -5.31 -1.54
N CYS A 19 10.07 -4.95 -1.87
CA CYS A 19 9.02 -5.89 -2.23
C CYS A 19 8.21 -5.43 -3.43
N VAL A 20 7.54 -6.36 -4.08
CA VAL A 20 6.66 -6.09 -5.21
C VAL A 20 5.29 -6.72 -5.00
N PHE A 21 4.25 -5.91 -5.09
CA PHE A 21 2.87 -6.36 -5.12
C PHE A 21 2.48 -6.75 -6.53
N LEU A 22 1.97 -7.97 -6.72
CA LEU A 22 1.59 -8.49 -8.03
C LEU A 22 0.36 -9.41 -7.95
N TYR A 23 -0.28 -9.65 -9.10
CA TYR A 23 -1.37 -10.61 -9.22
C TYR A 23 -1.09 -11.57 -10.38
N GLY A 24 -1.29 -12.86 -10.13
CA GLY A 24 -0.94 -13.93 -11.07
C GLY A 24 -0.07 -15.00 -10.40
N PRO A 25 0.25 -16.08 -11.12
CA PRO A 25 1.14 -17.11 -10.59
C PRO A 25 2.48 -16.47 -10.21
N PRO A 26 3.04 -16.78 -9.04
CA PRO A 26 4.38 -16.35 -8.70
C PRO A 26 5.32 -16.84 -9.81
N GLY A 27 6.19 -15.94 -10.29
CA GLY A 27 7.23 -16.33 -11.23
C GLY A 27 8.12 -17.42 -10.63
N PRO A 28 8.94 -18.12 -11.44
CA PRO A 28 9.90 -19.09 -10.90
C PRO A 28 10.71 -18.40 -9.79
N ALA A 29 10.77 -19.03 -8.61
CA ALA A 29 11.48 -18.50 -7.46
C ALA A 29 12.98 -18.51 -7.74
N ILE A 30 13.48 -17.48 -8.41
CA ILE A 30 14.91 -17.27 -8.58
C ILE A 30 15.39 -16.69 -7.25
N ARG A 31 16.10 -17.50 -6.46
CA ARG A 31 16.72 -17.05 -5.20
C ARG A 31 17.97 -16.23 -5.51
N ALA A 32 17.83 -15.13 -6.23
CA ALA A 32 18.85 -14.10 -6.28
C ALA A 32 18.68 -13.21 -5.05
N SER A 33 19.79 -12.91 -4.37
CA SER A 33 19.80 -12.06 -3.17
C SER A 33 19.40 -10.59 -3.45
N GLU A 34 19.09 -10.25 -4.71
CA GLU A 34 18.82 -8.89 -5.19
C GLU A 34 17.39 -8.69 -5.73
N GLU A 35 16.58 -9.76 -5.84
CA GLU A 35 15.21 -9.61 -6.34
C GLU A 35 14.23 -9.12 -5.24
N PRO A 36 13.29 -8.21 -5.58
CA PRO A 36 12.26 -7.77 -4.64
C PRO A 36 11.41 -8.93 -4.12
N GLN A 37 11.15 -8.96 -2.81
CA GLN A 37 10.26 -9.97 -2.21
C GLN A 37 8.86 -9.85 -2.81
N GLN A 38 8.33 -10.96 -3.34
CA GLN A 38 7.00 -10.98 -3.96
C GLN A 38 5.89 -11.02 -2.89
N VAL A 39 4.90 -10.14 -3.05
CA VAL A 39 3.65 -10.11 -2.28
C VAL A 39 2.50 -10.30 -3.26
N VAL A 40 1.99 -11.52 -3.33
CA VAL A 40 0.95 -11.89 -4.31
C VAL A 40 -0.44 -11.58 -3.75
N PHE A 41 -1.24 -10.83 -4.50
CA PHE A 41 -2.65 -10.61 -4.18
C PHE A 41 -3.42 -11.95 -4.21
N PRO A 42 -4.17 -12.29 -3.15
CA PRO A 42 -5.02 -13.49 -3.14
C PRO A 42 -6.08 -13.46 -4.25
N SER A 43 -6.56 -14.63 -4.64
CA SER A 43 -7.71 -14.73 -5.54
C SER A 43 -8.96 -14.13 -4.88
N PRO A 44 -9.78 -13.34 -5.62
CA PRO A 44 -11.05 -12.84 -5.10
C PRO A 44 -12.16 -13.90 -5.06
N ALA A 45 -11.87 -15.17 -5.38
CA ALA A 45 -12.86 -16.24 -5.50
C ALA A 45 -13.67 -16.52 -4.22
N GLU A 46 -13.12 -16.18 -3.05
CA GLU A 46 -13.79 -16.35 -1.75
C GLU A 46 -14.73 -15.17 -1.40
N LEU A 47 -14.83 -14.16 -2.26
CA LEU A 47 -15.75 -13.05 -2.05
C LEU A 47 -17.21 -13.51 -2.29
N PRO A 48 -18.13 -13.28 -1.33
CA PRO A 48 -19.52 -13.73 -1.46
C PRO A 48 -20.34 -12.93 -2.49
N ASP A 49 -19.95 -11.68 -2.75
CA ASP A 49 -20.62 -10.79 -3.69
C ASP A 49 -20.05 -10.98 -5.10
N GLN A 50 -20.85 -11.55 -6.00
CA GLN A 50 -20.45 -11.85 -7.38
C GLN A 50 -20.08 -10.60 -8.21
N LYS A 51 -20.75 -9.46 -7.95
CA LYS A 51 -20.41 -8.20 -8.64
C LYS A 51 -19.05 -7.70 -8.17
N GLN A 52 -18.80 -7.80 -6.87
CA GLN A 52 -17.51 -7.45 -6.27
C GLN A 52 -16.40 -8.37 -6.77
N LEU A 53 -16.63 -9.70 -6.79
CA LEU A 53 -15.68 -10.68 -7.30
C LEU A 53 -15.23 -10.32 -8.72
N HIS A 54 -16.19 -10.07 -9.63
CA HIS A 54 -15.89 -9.70 -11.01
C HIS A 54 -15.10 -8.40 -11.10
N TYR A 55 -15.48 -7.39 -10.31
CA TYR A 55 -14.81 -6.11 -10.30
C TYR A 55 -13.38 -6.22 -9.77
N THR A 56 -13.18 -6.85 -8.60
CA THR A 56 -11.88 -7.07 -7.99
C THR A 56 -10.99 -7.91 -8.90
N GLY A 57 -11.53 -8.97 -9.52
CA GLY A 57 -10.80 -9.77 -10.51
C GLY A 57 -10.27 -8.95 -11.69
N LYS A 58 -11.11 -8.10 -12.30
CA LYS A 58 -10.69 -7.19 -13.38
C LYS A 58 -9.65 -6.17 -12.93
N LEU A 59 -9.78 -5.64 -11.72
CA LEU A 59 -8.82 -4.69 -11.16
C LEU A 59 -7.46 -5.32 -10.93
N LEU A 60 -7.43 -6.53 -10.37
CA LEU A 60 -6.22 -7.29 -10.10
C LEU A 60 -5.45 -7.64 -11.38
N GLN A 61 -6.15 -7.92 -12.49
CA GLN A 61 -5.52 -8.10 -13.82
C GLN A 61 -4.72 -6.87 -14.28
N HIS A 62 -5.10 -5.67 -13.84
CA HIS A 62 -4.39 -4.43 -14.18
C HIS A 62 -3.23 -4.09 -13.23
N VAL A 63 -3.03 -4.86 -12.16
CA VAL A 63 -1.90 -4.68 -11.22
C VAL A 63 -0.58 -5.00 -11.92
N THR A 64 -0.55 -6.06 -12.74
CA THR A 64 0.63 -6.47 -13.51
C THR A 64 1.14 -5.34 -14.42
N PRO A 65 2.46 -5.04 -14.44
CA PRO A 65 3.59 -5.78 -13.83
C PRO A 65 3.76 -5.68 -12.31
N GLY A 66 3.07 -4.76 -11.63
CA GLY A 66 3.04 -4.67 -10.17
C GLY A 66 3.17 -3.26 -9.62
N LEU A 67 3.30 -3.19 -8.30
CA LEU A 67 3.70 -2.02 -7.53
C LEU A 67 4.91 -2.41 -6.68
N GLN A 68 6.06 -1.78 -6.90
CA GLN A 68 7.25 -2.02 -6.10
C GLN A 68 7.33 -1.00 -4.97
N LEU A 69 7.68 -1.48 -3.77
CA LEU A 69 8.14 -0.67 -2.66
C LEU A 69 9.62 -0.95 -2.39
N GLU A 70 10.38 0.09 -2.09
CA GLU A 70 11.82 -0.03 -1.84
C GLU A 70 12.28 1.01 -0.83
N GLN A 71 12.95 0.55 0.22
CA GLN A 71 13.64 1.43 1.15
C GLN A 71 14.99 1.83 0.56
N ARG A 72 15.18 3.13 0.34
CA ARG A 72 16.45 3.72 -0.12
C ARG A 72 16.89 4.77 0.88
N GLY A 73 17.93 4.47 1.66
CA GLY A 73 18.38 5.33 2.76
C GLY A 73 17.26 5.54 3.78
N LEU A 74 16.94 6.81 4.07
CA LEU A 74 15.88 7.22 5.00
C LEU A 74 14.54 7.52 4.31
N ALA A 75 14.28 6.96 3.12
CA ALA A 75 13.00 7.10 2.45
C ALA A 75 12.46 5.76 1.95
N LEU A 76 11.13 5.61 2.01
CA LEU A 76 10.41 4.54 1.31
C LEU A 76 9.93 5.08 -0.04
N TRP A 77 10.24 4.36 -1.10
CA TRP A 77 9.88 4.70 -2.47
C TRP A 77 8.85 3.72 -3.00
N ALA A 78 7.92 4.23 -3.80
CA ALA A 78 6.97 3.43 -4.55
C ALA A 78 7.16 3.64 -6.06
N ARG A 79 6.99 2.56 -6.82
CA ARG A 79 6.95 2.58 -8.29
C ARG A 79 5.80 1.76 -8.83
N ARG A 80 4.82 2.43 -9.43
CA ARG A 80 3.65 1.79 -10.06
C ARG A 80 3.96 1.41 -11.50
N MET A 81 4.03 0.12 -11.82
CA MET A 81 4.32 -0.36 -13.17
C MET A 81 3.04 -0.77 -13.93
N GLY A 82 2.04 -1.23 -13.18
CA GLY A 82 0.73 -1.65 -13.69
C GLY A 82 -0.11 -0.53 -14.31
N LYS A 83 -1.17 -0.94 -15.01
CA LYS A 83 -2.21 -0.04 -15.53
C LYS A 83 -3.19 0.41 -14.44
N CYS A 84 -3.29 -0.36 -13.36
CA CYS A 84 -4.11 -0.01 -12.20
C CYS A 84 -3.61 1.30 -11.59
N LYS A 85 -4.50 2.29 -11.43
CA LYS A 85 -4.18 3.51 -10.68
C LYS A 85 -3.98 3.13 -9.22
N VAL A 86 -2.96 3.68 -8.59
CA VAL A 86 -2.69 3.44 -7.16
C VAL A 86 -2.63 4.79 -6.47
N TYR A 87 -3.53 4.99 -5.53
CA TYR A 87 -3.55 6.15 -4.66
C TYR A 87 -2.87 5.78 -3.34
N TRP A 88 -2.19 6.73 -2.73
CA TRP A 88 -1.52 6.49 -1.46
C TRP A 88 -1.73 7.66 -0.51
N GLU A 89 -1.69 7.35 0.78
CA GLU A 89 -1.65 8.34 1.85
C GLU A 89 -0.94 7.74 3.06
N VAL A 90 -0.32 8.60 3.87
CA VAL A 90 0.11 8.26 5.22
C VAL A 90 -1.04 8.66 6.13
N GLY A 91 -1.59 7.70 6.87
CA GLY A 91 -2.81 7.94 7.63
C GLY A 91 -2.66 7.74 9.13
N SER A 92 -3.58 8.40 9.84
CA SER A 92 -4.06 8.00 11.17
C SER A 92 -4.63 6.56 11.15
N PRO A 93 -4.74 5.88 12.30
CA PRO A 93 -5.38 4.57 12.41
C PRO A 93 -6.75 4.52 11.72
N LEU A 94 -7.17 3.34 11.28
CA LEU A 94 -8.51 3.10 10.73
C LEU A 94 -9.57 3.72 11.66
N GLY A 95 -10.44 4.58 11.12
CA GLY A 95 -11.51 5.26 11.86
C GLY A 95 -11.31 6.76 12.14
N SER A 96 -10.16 7.36 11.81
CA SER A 96 -9.97 8.82 11.92
C SER A 96 -10.59 9.56 10.72
N ALA A 97 -11.39 10.59 11.01
CA ALA A 97 -12.15 11.36 10.02
C ALA A 97 -11.29 12.30 9.15
N SER A 98 -10.03 12.53 9.51
CA SER A 98 -9.15 13.45 8.79
C SER A 98 -7.81 12.78 8.45
N PRO A 99 -7.47 12.61 7.17
CA PRO A 99 -6.12 12.22 6.80
C PRO A 99 -5.14 13.36 7.10
N SER A 100 -3.89 13.04 7.47
CA SER A 100 -2.84 14.06 7.67
C SER A 100 -2.41 14.71 6.35
N SER A 101 -2.69 14.06 5.21
CA SER A 101 -2.41 14.57 3.87
C SER A 101 -3.42 14.00 2.88
N PRO A 102 -3.82 14.75 1.84
CA PRO A 102 -4.72 14.24 0.82
C PRO A 102 -4.09 13.03 0.10
N ALA A 103 -4.92 12.09 -0.33
CA ALA A 103 -4.45 10.96 -1.11
C ALA A 103 -3.82 11.42 -2.43
N GLN A 104 -2.66 10.86 -2.77
CA GLN A 104 -1.90 11.20 -3.95
C GLN A 104 -1.88 10.03 -4.93
N LEU A 105 -1.98 10.31 -6.24
CA LEU A 105 -1.84 9.30 -7.29
C LEU A 105 -0.36 9.01 -7.52
N LEU A 106 0.02 7.73 -7.53
CA LEU A 106 1.34 7.31 -8.00
C LEU A 106 1.38 7.36 -9.52
N GLU A 107 2.27 8.20 -10.08
CA GLU A 107 2.48 8.25 -11.52
C GLU A 107 3.08 6.94 -12.06
N ARG A 108 2.65 6.55 -13.26
CA ARG A 108 3.08 5.28 -13.84
C ARG A 108 4.57 5.34 -14.18
N ASN A 109 5.30 4.31 -13.78
CA ASN A 109 6.74 4.13 -14.02
C ASN A 109 7.65 5.21 -13.40
N CYS A 110 7.11 6.08 -12.55
CA CYS A 110 7.85 7.07 -11.78
C CYS A 110 8.18 6.53 -10.38
N ASN A 111 9.40 6.82 -9.89
CA ASN A 111 9.75 6.59 -8.50
C ASN A 111 9.22 7.77 -7.67
N THR A 112 8.36 7.50 -6.70
CA THR A 112 7.78 8.51 -5.82
C THR A 112 8.15 8.21 -4.37
N PRO A 113 8.74 9.15 -3.62
CA PRO A 113 8.93 8.96 -2.18
C PRO A 113 7.58 9.04 -1.48
N ILE A 114 7.24 8.02 -0.71
CA ILE A 114 5.95 7.88 -0.02
C ILE A 114 6.08 7.91 1.51
N PHE A 115 7.30 7.88 2.04
CA PHE A 115 7.57 8.00 3.46
C PHE A 115 9.00 8.51 3.70
N ASP A 116 9.18 9.43 4.65
CA ASP A 116 10.48 9.93 5.09
C ASP A 116 10.72 9.54 6.56
N PHE A 117 11.66 8.62 6.76
CA PHE A 117 12.05 8.15 8.08
C PHE A 117 12.72 9.25 8.92
N SER A 118 13.38 10.23 8.29
CA SER A 118 14.01 11.36 8.99
C SER A 118 12.94 12.20 9.71
N THR A 119 11.87 12.54 8.98
CA THR A 119 10.71 13.22 9.54
C THR A 119 10.06 12.38 10.64
N PHE A 120 9.85 11.08 10.42
CA PHE A 120 9.30 10.18 11.43
C PHE A 120 10.12 10.17 12.72
N PHE A 121 11.45 10.04 12.66
CA PHE A 121 12.30 10.01 13.86
C PHE A 121 12.31 11.34 14.61
N ARG A 122 12.33 12.47 13.89
CA ARG A 122 12.19 13.80 14.50
C ARG A 122 10.88 13.90 15.27
N GLU A 123 9.78 13.56 14.62
CA GLU A 123 8.45 13.59 15.20
C GLU A 123 8.31 12.62 16.39
N LEU A 124 8.94 11.44 16.32
CA LEU A 124 8.98 10.50 17.43
C LEU A 124 9.71 11.11 18.65
N GLY A 125 10.80 11.85 18.43
CA GLY A 125 11.49 12.59 19.48
C GLY A 125 10.63 13.68 20.11
N GLU A 126 9.91 14.46 19.31
CA GLU A 126 8.96 15.47 19.77
C GLU A 126 7.82 14.85 20.59
N PHE A 127 7.33 13.68 20.16
CA PHE A 127 6.28 12.97 20.89
C PHE A 127 6.77 12.49 22.26
N ARG A 128 7.98 11.92 22.32
CA ARG A 128 8.61 11.48 23.58
C ARG A 128 8.87 12.65 24.54
N THR A 129 9.16 13.84 24.02
CA THR A 129 9.41 15.06 24.81
C THR A 129 8.14 15.88 25.07
N ARG A 130 6.96 15.37 24.70
CA ARG A 130 5.65 16.05 24.82
C ARG A 130 5.57 17.41 24.10
N ARG A 131 6.41 17.61 23.08
CA ARG A 131 6.36 18.80 22.20
C ARG A 131 5.28 18.69 21.13
N ARG A 132 4.68 17.51 20.96
CA ARG A 132 3.49 17.26 20.14
C ARG A 132 2.51 16.32 20.85
N GLN A 133 1.24 16.40 20.47
CA GLN A 133 0.13 15.70 21.14
C GLN A 133 -0.02 14.23 20.71
N GLY A 134 0.21 13.91 19.43
CA GLY A 134 0.00 12.56 18.88
C GLY A 134 1.30 11.89 18.47
N SER A 135 1.33 10.55 18.41
CA SER A 135 2.45 9.82 17.81
C SER A 135 2.60 10.16 16.32
N PRO A 136 3.81 10.09 15.73
CA PRO A 136 3.95 10.16 14.28
C PRO A 136 3.16 9.06 13.58
N HIS A 137 2.68 9.36 12.38
CA HIS A 137 2.02 8.36 11.52
C HIS A 137 3.07 7.49 10.84
N TYR A 138 2.79 6.19 10.76
CA TYR A 138 3.67 5.19 10.14
C TYR A 138 2.90 4.19 9.27
N THR A 139 1.57 4.33 9.18
CA THR A 139 0.74 3.46 8.35
C THR A 139 0.53 4.10 6.99
N ILE A 140 0.97 3.39 5.96
CA ILE A 140 0.77 3.80 4.57
C ILE A 140 -0.40 3.00 4.01
N TYR A 141 -1.40 3.70 3.48
CA TYR A 141 -2.53 3.10 2.79
C TYR A 141 -2.31 3.16 1.29
N LEU A 142 -2.61 2.07 0.58
CA LEU A 142 -2.49 1.94 -0.87
C LEU A 142 -3.86 1.54 -1.44
N GLY A 143 -4.49 2.44 -2.18
CA GLY A 143 -5.78 2.26 -2.84
C GLY A 143 -5.59 1.87 -4.29
N PHE A 144 -5.79 0.59 -4.62
CA PHE A 144 -5.74 0.11 -6.00
C PHE A 144 -7.09 0.39 -6.67
N GLY A 145 -7.07 1.07 -7.81
CA GLY A 145 -8.26 1.43 -8.59
C GLY A 145 -9.25 2.38 -7.90
N GLN A 146 -8.95 2.81 -6.67
CA GLN A 146 -9.83 3.62 -5.85
C GLN A 146 -9.12 4.83 -5.28
N ASP A 147 -9.76 5.98 -5.45
CA ASP A 147 -9.36 7.22 -4.82
C ASP A 147 -9.66 7.17 -3.32
N LEU A 148 -8.62 7.28 -2.51
CA LEU A 148 -8.72 7.28 -1.05
C LEU A 148 -9.24 8.64 -0.51
N SER A 149 -9.22 9.70 -1.32
CA SER A 149 -9.71 11.03 -0.94
C SER A 149 -11.25 11.15 -0.90
N ALA A 150 -11.98 10.16 -1.42
CA ALA A 150 -13.42 10.24 -1.69
C ALA A 150 -14.33 10.21 -0.43
N GLY A 151 -13.81 10.46 0.77
CA GLY A 151 -14.58 10.50 2.02
C GLY A 151 -15.29 9.19 2.39
N ARG A 152 -14.97 8.08 1.72
CA ARG A 152 -15.54 6.77 2.01
C ARG A 152 -14.74 6.11 3.14
N PRO A 153 -15.40 5.46 4.11
CA PRO A 153 -14.70 4.69 5.13
C PRO A 153 -13.72 3.71 4.48
N LYS A 154 -12.49 3.66 4.98
CA LYS A 154 -11.43 2.77 4.47
C LYS A 154 -11.86 1.30 4.49
N GLU A 155 -12.74 0.94 5.42
CA GLU A 155 -13.42 -0.35 5.56
C GLU A 155 -14.34 -0.71 4.39
N LYS A 156 -14.77 0.26 3.60
CA LYS A 156 -15.61 0.07 2.40
C LYS A 156 -14.81 0.19 1.11
N SER A 157 -13.49 0.41 1.22
CA SER A 157 -12.58 0.42 0.08
C SER A 157 -12.36 -1.01 -0.42
N LEU A 158 -12.35 -1.15 -1.75
CA LEU A 158 -12.33 -2.39 -2.52
C LEU A 158 -11.47 -3.52 -2.01
#